data_AF-A0A8S0YMA4-F1
#
_entry.id   AF-A0A8S0YMA4-F1
#
_cell.length_a   1.000
_cell.length_b   1.000
_cell.length_c   1.000
_cell.angle_alpha   90.00
_cell.angle_beta   90.00
_cell.angle_gamma   90.00
#
_symmetry.space_group_name_H-M   'P 1'
#
loop_
_entity.id
_entity.type
_entity.pdbx_description
1 polymer ?
#
loop_
_entity_poly.entity_id
_entity_poly.type
_entity_poly.pdbx_seq_one_letter_code
_entity_poly.pdbx_strand_id
1 'polypeptide(L)'
;MEALLSTMENLSNMFPSRMSKFEADLHNNTSPMTSIAGLAGDFSTFRSFVLDILKSLQQQVESLVASMDQLEMQGRRKILLIHGVEEEKKEDLSLKVQKIIQTQLKVEEFTVASNSD
;
A
#
# COMPACT_ATOMS: atom_id res chain seq x y z
N MET A 1 -5.64 -8.42 -0.48
CA MET A 1 -4.87 -8.72 -1.71
C MET A 1 -5.79 -9.10 -2.87
N GLU A 2 -6.81 -9.94 -2.66
CA GLU A 2 -7.83 -10.26 -3.69
C GLU A 2 -8.53 -9.03 -4.28
N ALA A 3 -8.90 -8.06 -3.45
CA ALA A 3 -9.49 -6.80 -3.92
C ALA A 3 -8.57 -6.05 -4.89
N LEU A 4 -7.26 -6.00 -4.62
CA LEU A 4 -6.29 -5.32 -5.49
C LEU A 4 -6.11 -6.07 -6.82
N LEU A 5 -6.06 -7.42 -6.77
CA LEU A 5 -6.01 -8.26 -7.97
C LEU A 5 -7.25 -8.08 -8.85
N SER A 6 -8.43 -8.01 -8.25
CA SER A 6 -9.69 -7.75 -8.96
C SER A 6 -9.71 -6.35 -9.58
N THR A 7 -9.20 -5.32 -8.90
CA THR A 7 -9.11 -3.97 -9.48
C THR A 7 -8.12 -3.90 -10.64
N MET A 8 -6.97 -4.59 -10.55
CA MET A 8 -6.01 -4.68 -11.64
C MET A 8 -6.57 -5.45 -12.84
N GLU A 9 -7.29 -6.54 -12.61
CA GLU A 9 -7.97 -7.30 -13.65
C GLU A 9 -9.05 -6.46 -14.34
N ASN A 10 -9.84 -5.70 -13.55
CA ASN A 10 -10.83 -4.78 -14.09
C ASN A 10 -10.21 -3.65 -14.93
N LEU A 11 -9.09 -3.07 -14.50
CA LEU A 11 -8.35 -2.08 -15.29
C LEU A 11 -7.77 -2.70 -16.57
N SER A 12 -7.18 -3.89 -16.45
CA SER A 12 -6.61 -4.66 -17.56
C SER A 12 -7.66 -5.02 -18.61
N ASN A 13 -8.93 -5.19 -18.22
CA ASN A 13 -10.04 -5.46 -19.12
C ASN A 13 -10.69 -4.18 -19.67
N MET A 14 -10.80 -3.12 -18.86
CA MET A 14 -11.37 -1.84 -19.28
C MET A 14 -10.48 -1.12 -20.29
N PHE A 15 -9.15 -1.21 -20.14
CA PHE A 15 -8.22 -0.44 -20.96
C PHE A 15 -8.25 -0.86 -22.44
N PRO A 16 -8.13 -2.15 -22.80
CA PRO A 16 -8.24 -2.60 -24.18
C PRO A 16 -9.65 -2.35 -24.74
N SER A 17 -10.70 -2.60 -23.95
CA SER A 17 -12.08 -2.40 -24.42
C SER A 17 -12.38 -0.94 -24.78
N ARG A 18 -11.97 0.01 -23.91
CA ARG A 18 -12.14 1.44 -24.16
C ARG A 18 -11.24 1.92 -25.31
N MET A 19 -10.01 1.41 -25.40
CA MET A 19 -9.09 1.74 -26.49
C MET A 19 -9.59 1.21 -27.84
N SER A 20 -10.02 -0.05 -27.93
CA SER A 20 -10.60 -0.62 -29.15
C SER A 20 -11.87 0.10 -29.57
N LYS A 21 -12.68 0.56 -28.62
CA LYS A 21 -13.86 1.39 -28.92
C LYS A 21 -13.46 2.74 -29.50
N PHE A 22 -12.47 3.40 -28.90
CA PHE A 22 -11.93 4.66 -29.41
C PHE A 22 -11.30 4.50 -30.81
N GLU A 23 -10.52 3.43 -31.03
CA GLU A 23 -9.93 3.11 -32.34
C GLU A 23 -11.01 2.83 -33.39
N ALA A 24 -12.08 2.11 -33.04
CA ALA A 24 -13.21 1.87 -33.93
C ALA A 24 -13.96 3.17 -34.26
N ASP A 25 -14.20 4.03 -33.28
CA ASP A 25 -14.86 5.33 -33.48
C ASP A 25 -14.01 6.27 -34.36
N LEU A 26 -12.68 6.18 -34.25
CA LEU A 26 -11.72 6.91 -35.08
C LEU A 26 -11.63 6.36 -36.51
N HIS A 27 -11.67 5.04 -36.68
CA HIS A 27 -11.61 4.38 -38.01
C HIS A 27 -12.93 4.52 -38.79
N ASN A 28 -14.07 4.55 -38.09
CA ASN A 28 -15.39 4.71 -38.70
C ASN A 28 -15.68 6.19 -39.08
N ASN A 29 -15.00 7.16 -38.48
CA ASN A 29 -15.07 8.58 -38.86
C ASN A 29 -14.12 8.91 -40.04
N THR A 30 -14.35 8.28 -41.19
CA THR A 30 -13.67 8.62 -42.46
C THR A 30 -14.39 9.70 -43.27
N SER A 31 -15.47 10.28 -42.75
CA SER A 31 -16.14 11.44 -43.37
C SER A 31 -15.53 12.75 -42.87
N PRO A 32 -15.33 13.76 -43.74
CA PRO A 32 -14.75 15.04 -43.34
C PRO A 32 -15.77 15.84 -42.53
N MET A 33 -15.85 15.57 -41.23
CA MET A 33 -16.63 16.37 -40.29
C MET A 33 -15.72 16.86 -39.17
N THR A 34 -14.72 17.64 -39.53
CA THR A 34 -13.87 18.41 -38.61
C THR A 34 -14.64 19.61 -38.05
N SER A 35 -15.68 19.35 -37.27
CA SER A 35 -16.14 20.34 -36.30
C SER A 35 -15.17 20.31 -35.12
N ILE A 36 -14.52 21.44 -34.82
CA ILE A 36 -13.63 21.63 -33.65
C ILE A 36 -14.33 21.18 -32.35
N ALA A 37 -15.66 21.27 -32.29
CA ALA A 37 -16.46 20.84 -31.15
C ALA A 37 -16.46 19.31 -30.95
N GLY A 38 -16.42 18.50 -32.01
CA GLY A 38 -16.36 17.04 -31.92
C GLY A 38 -15.02 16.56 -31.36
N LEU A 39 -13.92 17.09 -31.91
CA LEU A 39 -12.56 16.80 -31.43
C LEU A 39 -12.34 17.22 -29.97
N ALA A 40 -12.91 18.36 -29.56
CA ALA A 40 -12.88 18.79 -28.17
C ALA A 40 -13.64 17.83 -27.23
N GLY A 41 -14.76 17.27 -27.69
CA GLY A 41 -15.52 16.25 -26.97
C GLY A 41 -14.73 14.95 -26.78
N ASP A 42 -14.11 14.46 -27.84
CA ASP A 42 -13.30 13.24 -27.81
C ASP A 42 -12.07 13.41 -26.91
N PHE A 43 -11.38 14.56 -27.02
CA PHE A 43 -10.25 14.88 -26.16
C PHE A 43 -10.66 14.98 -24.68
N SER A 44 -11.81 15.58 -24.38
CA SER A 44 -12.30 15.67 -23.00
C SER A 44 -12.63 14.29 -22.40
N THR A 45 -13.17 13.39 -23.22
CA THR A 45 -13.49 12.01 -22.85
C THR A 45 -12.22 11.21 -22.59
N PHE A 46 -11.24 11.31 -23.48
CA PHE A 46 -9.94 10.65 -23.32
C PHE A 46 -9.19 11.19 -22.09
N ARG A 47 -9.16 12.51 -21.90
CA ARG A 47 -8.52 13.14 -20.74
C ARG A 47 -9.14 12.66 -19.44
N SER A 48 -10.47 12.62 -19.36
CA SER A 48 -11.19 12.13 -18.18
C SER A 48 -10.85 10.68 -17.89
N PHE A 49 -10.81 9.84 -18.94
CA PHE A 49 -10.40 8.44 -18.84
C PHE A 49 -8.97 8.26 -18.29
N VAL A 50 -8.00 9.01 -18.82
CA VAL A 50 -6.61 8.97 -18.33
C VAL A 50 -6.55 9.38 -16.85
N LEU A 51 -7.28 10.44 -16.47
CA LEU A 51 -7.34 10.89 -15.08
C LEU A 51 -7.98 9.85 -14.14
N ASP A 52 -9.00 9.14 -14.61
CA ASP A 52 -9.65 8.09 -13.82
C ASP A 52 -8.74 6.88 -13.60
N ILE A 53 -7.94 6.51 -14.61
CA ILE A 53 -6.92 5.46 -14.47
C ILE A 53 -5.85 5.88 -13.46
N LEU A 54 -5.33 7.11 -13.58
CA LEU A 54 -4.30 7.60 -12.66
C LEU A 54 -4.81 7.65 -11.22
N LYS A 55 -6.06 8.08 -11.01
CA LYS A 55 -6.71 8.04 -9.68
C LYS A 55 -6.86 6.61 -9.17
N SER A 56 -7.28 5.68 -10.01
CA SER A 56 -7.42 4.27 -9.59
C SER A 56 -6.07 3.66 -9.22
N LEU A 57 -5.02 3.95 -9.98
CA LEU A 57 -3.66 3.52 -9.67
C LEU A 57 -3.17 4.12 -8.35
N GLN A 58 -3.41 5.41 -8.11
CA GLN A 58 -3.08 6.07 -6.85
C GLN A 58 -3.75 5.36 -5.66
N GLN A 59 -5.06 5.08 -5.76
CA GLN A 59 -5.81 4.38 -4.71
C GLN A 59 -5.27 2.96 -4.45
N GLN A 60 -4.84 2.26 -5.51
CA GLN A 60 -4.23 0.93 -5.36
C GLN A 60 -2.90 0.99 -4.63
N VAL A 61 -2.05 1.98 -4.93
CA VAL A 61 -0.77 2.19 -4.23
C VAL A 61 -1.01 2.53 -2.76
N GLU A 62 -1.97 3.42 -2.46
CA GLU A 62 -2.35 3.76 -1.08
C GLU A 62 -2.83 2.53 -0.29
N SER A 63 -3.68 1.70 -0.92
CA SER A 63 -4.15 0.46 -0.31
C SER A 63 -3.02 -0.56 -0.06
N LEU A 64 -2.02 -0.60 -0.95
CA LEU A 64 -0.87 -1.49 -0.82
C LEU A 64 0.01 -1.06 0.36
N VAL A 65 0.29 0.24 0.50
CA VAL A 65 1.06 0.79 1.63
C VAL A 65 0.37 0.48 2.95
N ALA A 66 -0.94 0.73 3.05
CA ALA A 66 -1.69 0.41 4.26
C ALA A 66 -1.66 -1.09 4.61
N SER A 67 -1.71 -1.96 3.59
CA SER A 67 -1.63 -3.40 3.79
C SER A 67 -0.24 -3.84 4.26
N MET A 68 0.81 -3.20 3.75
CA MET A 68 2.20 -3.46 4.16
C MET A 68 2.42 -3.03 5.61
N ASP A 69 1.96 -1.85 6.00
CA ASP A 69 2.02 -1.38 7.39
C ASP A 69 1.28 -2.33 8.32
N GLN A 70 0.09 -2.78 7.95
CA GLN A 70 -0.68 -3.75 8.73
C GLN A 70 0.09 -5.06 8.90
N LEU A 71 0.76 -5.54 7.84
CA LEU A 71 1.55 -6.77 7.89
C LEU A 71 2.79 -6.60 8.78
N GLU A 72 3.47 -5.47 8.70
CA GLU A 72 4.57 -5.14 9.63
C GLU A 72 4.08 -5.05 11.08
N MET A 73 2.97 -4.36 11.34
CA MET A 73 2.39 -4.27 12.68
C MET A 73 1.97 -5.64 13.21
N GLN A 74 1.43 -6.52 12.36
CA GLN A 74 1.14 -7.91 12.74
C GLN A 74 2.39 -8.71 13.07
N GLY A 75 3.51 -8.50 12.35
CA GLY A 75 4.80 -9.10 12.67
C GLY A 75 5.33 -8.61 14.02
N ARG A 76 5.14 -7.33 14.34
CA ARG A 76 5.60 -6.69 15.58
C ARG A 76 4.67 -6.90 16.78
N ARG A 77 3.54 -7.60 16.63
CA ARG A 77 2.50 -7.74 17.68
C ARG A 77 2.96 -8.37 19.01
N LYS A 78 4.10 -9.04 19.04
CA LYS A 78 4.70 -9.65 20.25
C LYS A 78 6.04 -9.03 20.64
N ILE A 79 6.38 -7.87 20.08
CA ILE A 79 7.64 -7.18 20.31
C ILE A 79 7.36 -5.91 21.11
N LEU A 80 8.10 -5.71 22.19
CA LEU A 80 8.11 -4.46 22.95
C LEU A 80 9.42 -3.73 22.64
N LEU A 81 9.33 -2.50 22.14
CA LEU A 81 10.50 -1.65 21.92
C LEU A 81 10.74 -0.80 23.17
N ILE A 82 11.92 -0.93 23.76
CA ILE A 82 12.37 -0.11 24.88
C ILE A 82 13.45 0.83 24.36
N HIS A 83 13.22 2.15 24.49
CA HIS A 83 14.14 3.19 24.04
C HIS A 83 14.83 3.87 25.23
N GLY A 84 16.00 4.47 24.99
CA GLY A 84 16.74 5.21 26.01
C GLY A 84 17.49 4.32 27.00
N VAL A 85 17.84 3.10 26.59
CA VAL A 85 18.69 2.18 27.37
C VAL A 85 20.15 2.49 27.04
N GLU A 86 20.96 2.79 28.05
CA GLU A 86 22.41 3.00 27.87
C GLU A 86 23.06 1.73 27.33
N GLU A 87 23.99 1.83 26.38
CA GLU A 87 24.65 0.65 25.79
C GLU A 87 25.90 0.23 26.57
N GLU A 88 26.06 -1.07 26.84
CA GLU A 88 27.25 -1.62 27.51
C GLU A 88 27.97 -2.65 26.63
N LYS A 89 29.32 -2.66 26.64
CA LYS A 89 30.16 -3.49 25.75
C LYS A 89 30.01 -5.01 25.93
N LYS A 90 29.46 -5.46 27.06
CA LYS A 90 29.21 -6.88 27.38
C LYS A 90 27.87 -7.02 28.11
N GLU A 91 26.82 -6.58 27.45
CA GLU A 91 25.47 -6.56 28.02
C GLU A 91 24.78 -7.92 27.92
N ASP A 92 24.21 -8.38 29.04
CA ASP A 92 23.14 -9.37 29.02
C ASP A 92 21.79 -8.64 28.92
N LEU A 93 21.24 -8.62 27.70
CA LEU A 93 19.98 -7.98 27.36
C LEU A 93 18.82 -8.51 28.23
N SER A 94 18.83 -9.79 28.61
CA SER A 94 17.74 -10.40 29.37
C SER A 94 17.70 -9.84 30.79
N LEU A 95 18.87 -9.77 31.45
CA LEU A 95 19.00 -9.20 32.79
C LEU A 95 18.72 -7.70 32.80
N LYS A 96 19.14 -6.97 31.75
CA LYS A 96 18.88 -5.53 31.65
C LYS A 96 17.40 -5.24 31.45
N VAL A 97 16.72 -5.97 30.56
CA VAL A 97 15.27 -5.86 30.37
C VAL A 97 14.52 -6.21 31.65
N GLN A 98 14.91 -7.28 32.35
CA GLN A 98 14.33 -7.62 33.65
C GLN A 98 14.45 -6.45 34.64
N LYS A 99 15.65 -5.90 34.80
CA LYS A 99 15.91 -4.78 35.71
C LYS A 99 15.07 -3.54 35.34
N ILE A 100 14.96 -3.22 34.05
CA ILE A 100 14.15 -2.10 33.57
C ILE A 100 12.68 -2.32 33.91
N ILE A 101 12.13 -3.51 33.65
CA ILE A 101 10.73 -3.82 33.93
C ILE A 101 10.45 -3.79 35.44
N GLN A 102 11.32 -4.37 36.25
CA GLN A 102 11.17 -4.35 37.71
C GLN A 102 11.29 -2.94 38.28
N THR A 103 12.24 -2.13 37.79
CA THR A 103 12.52 -0.81 38.37
C THR A 103 11.56 0.27 37.88
N GLN A 104 11.32 0.33 36.56
CA GLN A 104 10.56 1.42 35.93
C GLN A 104 9.07 1.10 35.83
N LEU A 105 8.71 -0.16 35.51
CA LEU A 105 7.32 -0.60 35.38
C LEU A 105 6.77 -1.21 36.68
N LYS A 106 7.61 -1.42 37.71
CA LYS A 106 7.25 -1.93 39.04
C LYS A 106 6.58 -3.31 39.00
N VAL A 107 6.99 -4.17 38.06
CA VAL A 107 6.52 -5.56 37.98
C VAL A 107 7.58 -6.45 38.62
N GLU A 108 7.48 -6.64 39.94
CA GLU A 108 8.50 -7.34 40.74
C GLU A 108 8.63 -8.83 40.39
N GLU A 109 7.54 -9.47 39.99
CA GLU A 109 7.47 -10.89 39.63
C GLU A 109 8.06 -11.21 38.24
N PHE A 110 8.52 -10.21 37.49
CA PHE A 110 9.10 -10.44 36.16
C PHE A 110 10.51 -11.06 36.30
N THR A 111 10.69 -12.29 35.81
CA THR A 111 11.96 -13.03 35.84
C THR A 111 12.36 -13.52 34.46
N VAL A 112 13.66 -13.55 34.16
CA VAL A 112 14.18 -14.18 32.95
C VAL A 112 13.93 -15.70 33.02
N ALA A 113 13.37 -16.28 31.96
CA ALA A 113 13.22 -17.73 31.88
C ALA A 113 14.60 -18.36 31.67
N SER A 114 14.97 -19.30 32.54
CA SER A 114 16.16 -20.14 32.33
C SER A 114 15.86 -21.11 31.19
N ASN A 115 16.27 -20.73 29.97
CA ASN A 115 16.27 -21.67 28.85
C ASN A 115 17.37 -22.71 29.11
N SER A 116 16.96 -23.87 29.61
CA SER A 116 17.78 -25.07 29.65
C SER A 116 17.79 -25.68 28.25
N ASP A 117 18.87 -25.45 27.50
CA ASP A 117 19.34 -26.35 26.44
C ASP A 117 20.65 -27.00 26.91
#